data_AF-A0A662ZJF7-F1
#
_entry.id   AF-A0A662ZJF7-F1
#
_cell.length_a   1.000
_cell.length_b   1.000
_cell.length_c   1.000
_cell.angle_alpha   90.00
_cell.angle_beta   90.00
_cell.angle_gamma   90.00
#
_symmetry.space_group_name_H-M   'P 1'
#
loop_
_entity.id
_entity.type
_entity.pdbx_description
1 polymer ?
#
loop_
_entity_poly.entity_id
_entity_poly.type
_entity_poly.pdbx_seq_one_letter_code
_entity_poly.pdbx_strand_id
1 'polypeptide(L)'
;MYKIMKTKIFCLSLSFCLTLLNISHAGDFPRCEELANGYFKSSTNGNEEQINDKDLSLCRTACKANDIYGCFVVLHKDPHPELDSDALQGKICNLSNSNFPNTKLMGYICFASGLGIALNHNEVKQNLDLAKTFIEKACNTFNDSRSCEFMGQLEETLNKDIAKKYYEKACSLDGISGCYGLGKLYFSNDKQQARKYLEKSCAKEQPLGCLLLEELNRQ
;
A
#
# COMPACT_ATOMS: atom_id res chain seq x y z
N MET A 1 -15.78 29.26 18.16
CA MET A 1 -16.40 28.01 18.66
C MET A 1 -15.91 26.85 17.82
N TYR A 2 -14.89 26.12 18.27
CA TYR A 2 -14.59 24.78 17.74
C TYR A 2 -14.93 23.76 18.82
N LYS A 3 -15.81 22.82 18.46
CA LYS A 3 -16.36 21.81 19.35
C LYS A 3 -15.60 20.52 19.06
N ILE A 4 -14.59 20.21 19.88
CA ILE A 4 -13.94 18.89 19.88
C ILE A 4 -14.49 18.13 21.09
N MET A 5 -15.40 17.21 20.83
CA MET A 5 -15.80 16.19 21.81
C MET A 5 -14.84 15.00 21.67
N LYS A 6 -14.00 14.78 22.67
CA LYS A 6 -13.72 13.46 23.27
C LYS A 6 -12.76 13.63 24.46
N THR A 7 -13.27 13.20 25.61
CA THR A 7 -12.58 12.95 26.89
C THR A 7 -11.94 14.16 27.58
N LYS A 8 -12.58 14.64 28.65
CA LYS A 8 -12.06 15.72 29.52
C LYS A 8 -10.76 15.27 30.19
N ILE A 9 -9.63 15.80 29.74
CA ILE A 9 -8.38 15.79 30.50
C ILE A 9 -8.31 17.15 31.21
N PHE A 10 -8.31 17.14 32.55
CA PHE A 10 -8.07 18.35 33.33
C PHE A 10 -6.57 18.65 33.33
N CYS A 11 -6.16 19.69 32.62
CA CYS A 11 -4.77 20.17 32.62
C CYS A 11 -4.59 21.25 33.69
N LEU A 12 -3.58 21.09 34.55
CA LEU A 12 -3.24 22.06 35.61
C LEU A 12 -2.39 23.25 35.11
N SER A 13 -1.77 23.16 33.93
CA SER A 13 -1.08 24.28 33.27
C SER A 13 -0.91 24.07 31.75
N LEU A 14 -0.63 25.14 30.99
CA LEU A 14 -0.41 25.08 29.54
C LEU A 14 0.82 24.24 29.18
N SER A 15 1.88 24.30 30.00
CA SER A 15 3.07 23.46 29.86
C SER A 15 2.77 21.99 30.14
N PHE A 16 1.94 21.71 31.17
CA PHE A 16 1.49 20.35 31.47
C PHE A 16 0.58 19.78 30.37
N CYS A 17 -0.21 20.64 29.73
CA CYS A 17 -1.05 20.27 28.60
C CYS A 17 -0.25 20.05 27.32
N LEU A 18 0.85 20.77 27.09
CA LEU A 18 1.79 20.49 25.98
C LEU A 18 2.52 19.16 26.19
N THR A 19 2.95 18.85 27.41
CA THR A 19 3.46 17.51 27.73
C THR A 19 2.38 16.44 27.57
N LEU A 20 1.13 16.69 27.97
CA LEU A 20 0.03 15.72 27.81
C LEU A 20 -0.47 15.58 26.37
N LEU A 21 -0.40 16.63 25.54
CA LEU A 21 -0.62 16.58 24.09
C LEU A 21 0.47 15.74 23.41
N ASN A 22 1.70 15.74 23.92
CA ASN A 22 2.73 14.79 23.53
C ASN A 22 2.51 13.37 24.11
N ILE A 23 1.68 13.20 25.14
CA ILE A 23 1.37 11.91 25.77
C ILE A 23 0.07 11.29 25.21
N SER A 24 -0.59 11.90 24.22
CA SER A 24 -1.80 11.32 23.62
C SER A 24 -1.55 10.20 22.59
N HIS A 25 -0.33 9.67 22.50
CA HIS A 25 -0.04 8.50 21.67
C HIS A 25 0.37 7.35 22.55
N ALA A 26 -0.32 6.22 22.41
CA ALA A 26 0.19 4.94 22.85
C ALA A 26 1.58 4.75 22.19
N GLY A 27 2.64 4.89 22.99
CA GLY A 27 4.01 4.56 22.63
C GLY A 27 4.61 5.38 21.49
N ASP A 28 5.18 6.53 21.81
CA ASP A 28 6.27 7.06 20.99
C ASP A 28 7.48 6.15 21.23
N PHE A 29 7.90 5.38 20.22
CA PHE A 29 9.08 4.50 20.28
C PHE A 29 10.17 5.04 19.33
N PRO A 30 10.87 6.14 19.67
CA PRO A 30 11.84 6.80 18.78
C PRO A 30 12.90 5.84 18.25
N ARG A 31 13.28 4.85 19.06
CA ARG A 31 14.25 3.82 18.66
C ARG A 31 13.72 2.93 17.52
N CYS A 32 12.44 2.54 17.54
CA CYS A 32 11.88 1.74 16.45
C CYS A 32 11.70 2.58 15.18
N GLU A 33 11.38 3.87 15.31
CA GLU A 33 11.35 4.80 14.19
C GLU A 33 12.75 5.00 13.58
N GLU A 34 13.79 5.20 14.40
CA GLU A 34 15.18 5.30 13.96
C GLU A 34 15.60 4.06 13.16
N LEU A 35 15.34 2.88 13.71
CA LEU A 35 15.66 1.59 13.07
C LEU A 35 14.87 1.40 11.76
N ALA A 36 13.57 1.69 11.76
CA ALA A 36 12.74 1.63 10.56
C ALA A 36 13.26 2.58 9.46
N ASN A 37 13.61 3.80 9.83
CA ASN A 37 14.20 4.79 8.93
C ASN A 37 15.59 4.35 8.41
N GLY A 38 16.34 3.59 9.20
CA GLY A 38 17.54 2.89 8.77
C GLY A 38 17.30 1.98 7.56
N TYR A 39 16.27 1.12 7.61
CA TYR A 39 15.90 0.24 6.49
C TYR A 39 15.49 1.01 5.23
N PHE A 40 14.77 2.12 5.38
CA PHE A 40 14.39 2.94 4.23
C PHE A 40 15.61 3.54 3.53
N LYS A 41 16.68 3.83 4.28
CA LYS A 41 17.93 4.40 3.76
C LYS A 41 18.92 3.33 3.25
N SER A 42 19.03 2.18 3.91
CA SER A 42 19.99 1.11 3.57
C SER A 42 19.75 0.49 2.19
N SER A 43 18.54 0.65 1.63
CA SER A 43 18.25 0.36 0.21
C SER A 43 19.10 1.17 -0.79
N THR A 44 19.90 2.13 -0.32
CA THR A 44 20.83 2.92 -1.15
C THR A 44 22.31 2.80 -0.75
N ASN A 45 22.63 2.42 0.50
CA ASN A 45 24.00 2.30 1.00
C ASN A 45 24.06 1.13 2.01
N GLY A 46 24.71 0.03 1.62
CA GLY A 46 24.65 -1.30 2.26
C GLY A 46 25.26 -1.47 3.66
N ASN A 47 25.03 -0.53 4.59
CA ASN A 47 25.36 -0.69 6.00
C ASN A 47 24.05 -0.76 6.80
N GLU A 48 23.45 -1.94 6.92
CA GLU A 48 22.35 -2.16 7.85
C GLU A 48 22.88 -2.17 9.30
N GLU A 49 22.34 -1.31 10.16
CA GLU A 49 22.59 -1.40 11.60
C GLU A 49 22.08 -2.76 12.10
N GLN A 50 22.96 -3.54 12.73
CA GLN A 50 22.60 -4.83 13.27
C GLN A 50 21.65 -4.65 14.46
N ILE A 51 20.37 -5.02 14.29
CA ILE A 51 19.40 -5.02 15.38
C ILE A 51 19.78 -6.10 16.39
N ASN A 52 19.96 -5.68 17.65
CA ASN A 52 20.17 -6.59 18.76
C ASN A 52 18.83 -7.08 19.35
N ASP A 53 18.87 -8.14 20.17
CA ASP A 53 17.68 -8.76 20.76
C ASP A 53 16.86 -7.80 21.63
N LYS A 54 17.51 -6.84 22.29
CA LYS A 54 16.84 -5.85 23.13
C LYS A 54 16.01 -4.88 22.28
N ASP A 55 16.57 -4.38 21.18
CA ASP A 55 15.88 -3.52 20.21
C ASP A 55 14.72 -4.28 19.55
N LEU A 56 14.93 -5.55 19.18
CA LEU A 56 13.85 -6.38 18.63
C LEU A 56 12.73 -6.62 19.64
N SER A 57 13.05 -6.92 20.92
CA SER A 57 12.06 -7.06 21.98
C SER A 57 11.27 -5.78 22.25
N LEU A 58 11.94 -4.62 22.17
CA LEU A 58 11.29 -3.32 22.25
C LEU A 58 10.30 -3.14 21.10
N CYS A 59 10.72 -3.41 19.86
CA CYS A 59 9.84 -3.22 18.70
C CYS A 59 8.71 -4.26 18.61
N ARG A 60 8.86 -5.46 19.18
CA ARG A 60 7.74 -6.38 19.42
C ARG A 60 6.70 -5.75 20.35
N THR A 61 7.13 -5.13 21.44
CA THR A 61 6.23 -4.46 22.40
C THR A 61 5.54 -3.27 21.75
N ALA A 62 6.30 -2.47 20.99
CA ALA A 62 5.78 -1.37 20.21
C ALA A 62 4.73 -1.82 19.19
N CYS A 63 5.02 -2.88 18.44
CA CYS A 63 4.04 -3.44 17.51
C CYS A 63 2.79 -3.96 18.22
N LYS A 64 2.92 -4.60 19.39
CA LYS A 64 1.76 -5.01 20.21
C LYS A 64 0.92 -3.80 20.64
N ALA A 65 1.56 -2.65 20.87
CA ALA A 65 0.92 -1.36 21.14
C ALA A 65 0.45 -0.59 19.89
N ASN A 66 0.44 -1.21 18.71
CA ASN A 66 0.04 -0.62 17.42
C ASN A 66 0.95 0.50 16.90
N ASP A 67 2.21 0.54 17.33
CA ASP A 67 3.22 1.37 16.68
C ASP A 67 3.64 0.76 15.33
N ILE A 68 3.50 1.54 14.26
CA ILE A 68 3.75 1.09 12.89
C ILE A 68 5.24 0.82 12.65
N TYR A 69 6.14 1.62 13.22
CA TYR A 69 7.58 1.44 13.07
C TYR A 69 8.05 0.17 13.78
N GLY A 70 7.54 -0.08 14.99
CA GLY A 70 7.74 -1.33 15.71
C GLY A 70 7.30 -2.54 14.89
N CYS A 71 6.09 -2.50 14.31
CA CYS A 71 5.63 -3.59 13.45
C CYS A 71 6.49 -3.75 12.19
N PHE A 72 6.92 -2.65 11.59
CA PHE A 72 7.79 -2.66 10.41
C PHE A 72 9.15 -3.33 10.70
N VAL A 73 9.78 -2.97 11.82
CA VAL A 73 11.05 -3.56 12.26
C VAL A 73 10.89 -5.07 12.51
N VAL A 74 9.82 -5.48 13.20
CA VAL A 74 9.52 -6.90 13.46
C VAL A 74 9.37 -7.66 12.14
N LEU A 75 8.64 -7.12 11.16
CA LEU A 75 8.44 -7.76 9.86
C LEU A 75 9.74 -8.10 9.13
N HIS A 76 10.78 -7.27 9.26
CA HIS A 76 12.02 -7.42 8.50
C HIS A 76 13.12 -8.22 9.20
N LYS A 77 13.05 -8.42 10.52
CA LYS A 77 14.14 -9.05 11.29
C LYS A 77 13.73 -10.23 12.15
N ASP A 78 12.46 -10.53 12.28
CA ASP A 78 12.02 -11.66 13.08
C ASP A 78 12.04 -12.98 12.28
N PRO A 79 12.94 -13.93 12.57
CA PRO A 79 12.97 -15.23 11.89
C PRO A 79 11.78 -16.13 12.27
N HIS A 80 11.06 -15.81 13.36
CA HIS A 80 9.91 -16.58 13.85
C HIS A 80 8.80 -15.65 14.33
N PRO A 81 8.02 -15.06 13.41
CA PRO A 81 6.97 -14.15 13.83
C PRO A 81 5.84 -14.92 14.51
N GLU A 82 5.45 -14.48 15.73
CA GLU A 82 4.24 -14.93 16.45
C GLU A 82 2.95 -14.68 15.61
N LEU A 83 3.06 -13.85 14.57
CA LEU A 83 2.04 -13.52 13.58
C LEU A 83 2.52 -13.99 12.21
N ASP A 84 1.69 -14.67 11.43
CA ASP A 84 2.00 -14.93 10.02
C ASP A 84 2.40 -13.62 9.30
N SER A 85 3.39 -13.69 8.42
CA SER A 85 3.92 -12.54 7.69
C SER A 85 2.82 -11.72 7.01
N ASP A 86 1.76 -12.38 6.53
CA ASP A 86 0.60 -11.73 5.91
C ASP A 86 -0.29 -11.02 6.95
N ALA A 87 -0.46 -11.58 8.15
CA ALA A 87 -1.20 -10.95 9.24
C ALA A 87 -0.47 -9.69 9.77
N LEU A 88 0.86 -9.76 9.88
CA LEU A 88 1.68 -8.61 10.27
C LEU A 88 1.69 -7.53 9.20
N GLN A 89 1.83 -7.89 7.91
CA GLN A 89 1.70 -6.95 6.81
C GLN A 89 0.30 -6.32 6.78
N GLY A 90 -0.76 -7.09 7.01
CA GLY A 90 -2.12 -6.57 7.11
C GLY A 90 -2.31 -5.60 8.27
N LYS A 91 -1.68 -5.86 9.42
CA LYS A 91 -1.64 -4.92 10.55
C LYS A 91 -0.93 -3.62 10.17
N ILE A 92 0.24 -3.70 9.54
CA ILE A 92 0.99 -2.53 9.05
C ILE A 92 0.14 -1.75 8.04
N CYS A 93 -0.49 -2.44 7.08
CA CYS A 93 -1.38 -1.83 6.11
C CYS A 93 -2.52 -1.08 6.80
N ASN A 94 -3.15 -1.66 7.82
CA ASN A 94 -4.20 -1.00 8.61
C ASN A 94 -3.71 0.28 9.31
N LEU A 95 -2.56 0.22 9.97
CA LEU A 95 -1.98 1.35 10.72
C LEU A 95 -1.47 2.48 9.81
N SER A 96 -1.13 2.14 8.57
CA SER A 96 -0.54 3.08 7.62
C SER A 96 -1.52 4.11 7.07
N ASN A 97 -0.99 5.26 6.68
CA ASN A 97 -1.70 6.31 5.96
C ASN A 97 -0.74 7.04 5.00
N SER A 98 -1.26 7.99 4.22
CA SER A 98 -0.50 8.71 3.19
C SER A 98 0.70 9.52 3.69
N ASN A 99 0.80 9.79 5.00
CA ASN A 99 1.92 10.54 5.59
C ASN A 99 3.13 9.66 5.92
N PHE A 100 3.04 8.34 5.72
CA PHE A 100 4.17 7.44 6.00
C PHE A 100 5.35 7.73 5.05
N PRO A 101 6.60 7.83 5.54
CA PRO A 101 7.75 8.29 4.74
C PRO A 101 8.02 7.50 3.44
N ASN A 102 7.65 6.22 3.40
CA ASN A 102 7.83 5.35 2.23
C ASN A 102 6.49 4.82 1.71
N THR A 103 5.75 5.68 1.00
CA THR A 103 4.42 5.35 0.45
C THR A 103 4.47 4.22 -0.57
N LYS A 104 5.54 4.12 -1.39
CA LYS A 104 5.72 3.03 -2.35
C LYS A 104 5.84 1.67 -1.67
N LEU A 105 6.65 1.58 -0.62
CA LEU A 105 6.77 0.36 0.18
C LEU A 105 5.44 0.01 0.85
N MET A 106 4.71 1.02 1.33
CA MET A 106 3.40 0.80 1.95
C MET A 106 2.35 0.30 0.95
N GLY A 107 2.36 0.82 -0.27
CA GLY A 107 1.55 0.30 -1.37
C GLY A 107 1.85 -1.17 -1.66
N TYR A 108 3.12 -1.55 -1.72
CA TYR A 108 3.53 -2.96 -1.85
C TYR A 108 3.04 -3.84 -0.69
N ILE A 109 3.25 -3.42 0.56
CA ILE A 109 2.83 -4.19 1.76
C ILE A 109 1.32 -4.40 1.76
N CYS A 110 0.53 -3.34 1.52
CA CYS A 110 -0.92 -3.46 1.45
C CYS A 110 -1.38 -4.38 0.32
N PHE A 111 -0.76 -4.29 -0.86
CA PHE A 111 -1.08 -5.16 -1.99
C PHE A 111 -0.78 -6.63 -1.69
N ALA A 112 0.43 -6.92 -1.19
CA ALA A 112 0.86 -8.26 -0.82
C ALA A 112 -0.05 -8.88 0.25
N SER A 113 -0.38 -8.12 1.29
CA SER A 113 -1.34 -8.55 2.33
C SER A 113 -2.70 -8.93 1.74
N GLY A 114 -3.23 -8.08 0.85
CA GLY A 114 -4.52 -8.32 0.22
C GLY A 114 -4.50 -9.59 -0.65
N LEU A 115 -3.43 -9.82 -1.40
CA LEU A 115 -3.26 -11.05 -2.18
C LEU A 115 -3.11 -12.28 -1.29
N GLY A 116 -2.33 -12.21 -0.20
CA GLY A 116 -2.18 -13.31 0.76
C GLY A 116 -3.52 -13.77 1.35
N ILE A 117 -4.34 -12.80 1.79
CA ILE A 117 -5.71 -13.05 2.29
C ILE A 117 -6.62 -13.63 1.20
N ALA A 118 -6.51 -13.15 -0.06
CA ALA A 118 -7.35 -13.62 -1.16
C ALA A 118 -7.01 -15.07 -1.57
N LEU A 119 -5.72 -15.41 -1.58
CA LEU A 119 -5.19 -16.69 -2.05
C LEU A 119 -5.04 -17.74 -0.93
N ASN A 120 -5.33 -17.38 0.33
CA ASN A 120 -5.21 -18.26 1.50
C ASN A 120 -3.79 -18.87 1.61
N HIS A 121 -2.77 -18.05 1.34
CA HIS A 121 -1.41 -18.43 1.73
C HIS A 121 -1.37 -18.59 3.27
N ASN A 122 -0.63 -19.59 3.76
CA ASN A 122 -0.35 -19.80 5.18
C ASN A 122 -1.59 -19.93 6.12
N GLU A 123 -2.68 -20.53 5.65
CA GLU A 123 -3.87 -20.86 6.47
C GLU A 123 -4.71 -19.65 6.95
N VAL A 124 -4.51 -18.46 6.37
CA VAL A 124 -5.36 -17.29 6.63
C VAL A 124 -6.74 -17.45 6.00
N LYS A 125 -7.78 -17.65 6.83
CA LYS A 125 -9.17 -17.76 6.38
C LYS A 125 -9.52 -16.69 5.34
N GLN A 126 -9.90 -17.15 4.15
CA GLN A 126 -10.26 -16.27 3.04
C GLN A 126 -11.29 -15.22 3.47
N ASN A 127 -10.93 -13.95 3.28
CA ASN A 127 -11.80 -12.81 3.47
C ASN A 127 -11.62 -11.85 2.29
N LEU A 128 -12.42 -12.08 1.24
CA LEU A 128 -12.29 -11.34 -0.02
C LEU A 128 -12.61 -9.85 0.14
N ASP A 129 -13.51 -9.49 1.05
CA ASP A 129 -13.85 -8.08 1.32
C ASP A 129 -12.67 -7.34 1.96
N LEU A 130 -12.00 -7.99 2.92
CA LEU A 130 -10.80 -7.44 3.54
C LEU A 130 -9.64 -7.36 2.54
N ALA A 131 -9.44 -8.41 1.73
CA ALA A 131 -8.45 -8.42 0.66
C ALA A 131 -8.67 -7.26 -0.33
N LYS A 132 -9.91 -7.09 -0.80
CA LYS A 132 -10.29 -5.98 -1.69
C LYS A 132 -10.01 -4.63 -1.02
N THR A 133 -10.34 -4.47 0.26
CA THR A 133 -10.08 -3.23 1.02
C THR A 133 -8.59 -2.88 1.05
N PHE A 134 -7.70 -3.86 1.26
CA PHE A 134 -6.25 -3.62 1.29
C PHE A 134 -5.69 -3.30 -0.09
N ILE A 135 -6.14 -3.99 -1.13
CA ILE A 135 -5.73 -3.73 -2.51
C ILE A 135 -6.24 -2.35 -2.96
N GLU A 136 -7.48 -1.99 -2.61
CA GLU A 136 -8.02 -0.65 -2.86
C GLU A 136 -7.23 0.43 -2.11
N LYS A 137 -6.82 0.18 -0.85
CA LYS A 137 -5.98 1.11 -0.10
C LYS A 137 -4.61 1.28 -0.74
N ALA A 138 -3.99 0.21 -1.22
CA ALA A 138 -2.73 0.27 -1.97
C ALA A 138 -2.85 1.14 -3.22
N CYS A 139 -3.91 0.95 -4.00
CA CYS A 139 -4.19 1.79 -5.18
C CYS A 139 -4.51 3.24 -4.81
N ASN A 140 -5.44 3.46 -3.88
CA ASN A 140 -6.06 4.77 -3.64
C ASN A 140 -5.23 5.68 -2.74
N THR A 141 -4.65 5.13 -1.68
CA THR A 141 -3.87 5.87 -0.68
C THR A 141 -2.40 5.93 -1.05
N PHE A 142 -1.84 4.83 -1.55
CA PHE A 142 -0.40 4.71 -1.78
C PHE A 142 0.01 4.81 -3.25
N ASN A 143 -0.96 4.98 -4.16
CA ASN A 143 -0.71 5.10 -5.59
C ASN A 143 0.14 3.92 -6.13
N ASP A 144 -0.13 2.71 -5.64
CA ASP A 144 0.49 1.51 -6.18
C ASP A 144 -0.19 1.14 -7.50
N SER A 145 0.53 1.28 -8.61
CA SER A 145 0.00 1.05 -9.95
C SER A 145 -0.51 -0.38 -10.14
N ARG A 146 0.23 -1.39 -9.65
CA ARG A 146 -0.12 -2.82 -9.75
C ARG A 146 -1.47 -3.11 -9.07
N SER A 147 -1.69 -2.52 -7.91
CA SER A 147 -2.95 -2.65 -7.19
C SER A 147 -4.11 -2.03 -7.97
N CYS A 148 -3.90 -0.86 -8.59
CA CYS A 148 -4.89 -0.26 -9.47
C CYS A 148 -5.16 -1.13 -10.71
N GLU A 149 -4.14 -1.75 -11.30
CA GLU A 149 -4.30 -2.70 -12.41
C GLU A 149 -5.15 -3.90 -11.98
N PHE A 150 -4.86 -4.48 -10.81
CA PHE A 150 -5.62 -5.60 -10.26
C PHE A 150 -7.09 -5.24 -10.02
N MET A 151 -7.36 -4.06 -9.45
CA MET A 151 -8.72 -3.57 -9.28
C MET A 151 -9.43 -3.33 -10.61
N GLY A 152 -8.72 -2.81 -11.61
CA GLY A 152 -9.25 -2.68 -12.97
C GLY A 152 -9.67 -4.02 -13.54
N GLN A 153 -8.83 -5.05 -13.41
CA GLN A 153 -9.10 -6.40 -13.87
C GLN A 153 -10.32 -7.02 -13.18
N LEU A 154 -10.42 -6.88 -11.85
CA LEU A 154 -11.57 -7.39 -11.09
C LEU A 154 -12.89 -6.76 -11.56
N GLU A 155 -12.87 -5.47 -11.90
CA GLU A 155 -14.08 -4.73 -12.25
C GLU A 155 -14.44 -4.85 -13.74
N GLU A 156 -13.59 -5.42 -14.60
CA GLU A 156 -13.88 -5.52 -16.05
C GLU A 156 -15.19 -6.26 -16.36
N THR A 157 -15.51 -7.29 -15.58
CA THR A 157 -16.71 -8.12 -15.76
C THR A 157 -17.90 -7.61 -14.94
N LEU A 158 -17.63 -6.83 -13.87
CA LEU A 158 -18.64 -6.34 -12.95
C LEU A 158 -19.18 -4.96 -13.37
N ASN A 159 -18.26 -4.03 -13.61
CA ASN A 159 -18.58 -2.66 -14.00
C ASN A 159 -17.42 -2.04 -14.81
N LYS A 160 -17.59 -2.04 -16.13
CA LYS A 160 -16.58 -1.52 -17.08
C LYS A 160 -16.20 -0.06 -16.83
N ASP A 161 -17.10 0.78 -16.31
CA ASP A 161 -16.78 2.18 -16.04
C ASP A 161 -15.95 2.35 -14.77
N ILE A 162 -16.14 1.47 -13.77
CA ILE A 162 -15.25 1.40 -12.61
C ILE A 162 -13.88 0.84 -13.04
N ALA A 163 -13.86 -0.21 -13.88
CA ALA A 163 -12.62 -0.76 -14.43
C ALA A 163 -11.78 0.31 -15.16
N LYS A 164 -12.43 1.12 -16.01
CA LYS A 164 -11.77 2.26 -16.68
C LYS A 164 -11.12 3.22 -15.67
N LYS A 165 -11.82 3.61 -14.60
CA LYS A 165 -11.26 4.53 -13.58
C LYS A 165 -10.00 3.96 -12.93
N TYR A 166 -10.01 2.68 -12.58
CA TYR A 166 -8.84 2.02 -12.00
C TYR A 166 -7.69 1.92 -13.00
N TYR A 167 -7.97 1.57 -14.25
CA TYR A 167 -6.94 1.54 -15.29
C TYR A 167 -6.40 2.92 -15.68
N GLU A 168 -7.23 3.97 -15.66
CA GLU A 168 -6.80 5.37 -15.84
C GLU A 168 -5.80 5.76 -14.77
N LYS A 169 -6.10 5.42 -13.52
CA LYS A 169 -5.17 5.66 -12.42
C LYS A 169 -3.90 4.81 -12.55
N ALA A 170 -4.01 3.53 -12.86
CA ALA A 170 -2.83 2.69 -13.09
C ALA A 170 -1.93 3.26 -14.20
N CYS A 171 -2.52 3.62 -15.35
CA CYS A 171 -1.80 4.17 -16.49
C CYS A 171 -1.16 5.53 -16.18
N SER A 172 -1.80 6.38 -15.37
CA SER A 172 -1.22 7.67 -14.94
C SER A 172 -0.08 7.50 -13.94
N LEU A 173 -0.03 6.36 -13.25
CA LEU A 173 1.06 5.91 -12.37
C LEU A 173 2.11 5.07 -13.12
N ASP A 174 2.21 5.23 -14.44
CA ASP A 174 3.11 4.51 -15.32
C ASP A 174 2.92 2.98 -15.37
N GLY A 175 1.78 2.49 -14.88
CA GLY A 175 1.35 1.10 -14.98
C GLY A 175 1.06 0.68 -16.42
N ILE A 176 1.94 -0.18 -16.94
CA ILE A 176 1.93 -0.64 -18.34
C ILE A 176 0.63 -1.40 -18.66
N SER A 177 0.17 -2.26 -17.74
CA SER A 177 -1.05 -3.05 -17.91
C SER A 177 -2.29 -2.19 -17.77
N GLY A 178 -2.23 -1.10 -17.00
CA GLY A 178 -3.30 -0.12 -16.91
C GLY A 178 -3.60 0.53 -18.27
N CYS A 179 -2.55 1.00 -18.97
CA CYS A 179 -2.72 1.57 -20.31
C CYS A 179 -3.23 0.52 -21.31
N TYR A 180 -2.72 -0.72 -21.25
CA TYR A 180 -3.23 -1.81 -22.07
C TYR A 180 -4.72 -2.09 -21.81
N GLY A 181 -5.13 -2.15 -20.54
CA GLY A 181 -6.52 -2.38 -20.13
C GLY A 181 -7.48 -1.34 -20.70
N LEU A 182 -7.11 -0.06 -20.69
CA LEU A 182 -7.90 0.99 -21.35
C LEU A 182 -7.96 0.81 -22.85
N GLY A 183 -6.82 0.54 -23.48
CA GLY A 183 -6.75 0.26 -24.91
C GLY A 183 -7.72 -0.84 -25.33
N LYS A 184 -7.73 -1.95 -24.58
CA LYS A 184 -8.64 -3.08 -24.76
C LYS A 184 -10.11 -2.68 -24.55
N LEU A 185 -10.44 -1.94 -23.49
CA LEU A 185 -11.82 -1.53 -23.20
C LEU A 185 -12.41 -0.56 -24.24
N TYR A 186 -11.57 0.28 -24.86
CA TYR A 186 -11.98 1.21 -25.91
C TYR A 186 -11.94 0.61 -27.31
N PHE A 187 -11.26 -0.52 -27.52
CA PHE A 187 -10.92 -1.07 -28.85
C PHE A 187 -12.09 -1.08 -29.85
N SER A 188 -13.27 -1.56 -29.43
CA SER A 188 -14.45 -1.66 -30.29
C SER A 188 -15.38 -0.44 -30.26
N ASN A 189 -15.21 0.47 -29.29
CA ASN A 189 -16.18 1.54 -29.00
C ASN A 189 -15.65 2.94 -29.33
N ASP A 190 -14.34 3.16 -29.23
CA ASP A 190 -13.69 4.44 -29.49
C ASP A 190 -12.25 4.18 -29.98
N LYS A 191 -12.08 4.13 -31.30
CA LYS A 191 -10.76 3.88 -31.92
C LYS A 191 -9.72 4.95 -31.53
N GLN A 192 -10.13 6.19 -31.29
CA GLN A 192 -9.20 7.26 -30.96
C GLN A 192 -8.62 7.07 -29.55
N GLN A 193 -9.49 6.79 -28.56
CA GLN A 193 -9.03 6.48 -27.20
C GLN A 193 -8.25 5.17 -27.16
N ALA A 194 -8.70 4.14 -27.87
CA ALA A 194 -7.99 2.86 -27.97
C ALA A 194 -6.55 3.08 -28.47
N ARG A 195 -6.38 3.79 -29.60
CA ARG A 195 -5.07 4.14 -30.16
C ARG A 195 -4.19 4.84 -29.13
N LYS A 196 -4.69 5.92 -28.51
CA LYS A 196 -3.95 6.72 -27.52
C LYS A 196 -3.39 5.85 -26.38
N TYR A 197 -4.20 4.94 -25.82
CA TYR A 197 -3.76 4.12 -24.70
C TYR A 197 -2.86 2.94 -25.14
N LEU A 198 -3.11 2.36 -26.32
CA LEU A 198 -2.28 1.30 -26.88
C LEU A 198 -0.90 1.81 -27.31
N GLU A 199 -0.80 3.03 -27.86
CA GLU A 199 0.48 3.70 -28.14
C GLU A 199 1.30 3.86 -26.86
N LYS A 200 0.69 4.33 -25.76
CA LYS A 200 1.37 4.42 -24.46
C LYS A 200 1.84 3.07 -23.92
N SER A 201 1.00 2.05 -24.03
CA SER A 201 1.34 0.71 -23.57
C SER A 201 2.46 0.09 -24.41
N CYS A 202 2.40 0.23 -25.73
CA CYS A 202 3.42 -0.26 -26.66
C CYS A 202 4.76 0.49 -26.51
N ALA A 203 4.73 1.81 -26.29
CA ALA A 203 5.93 2.60 -26.01
C ALA A 203 6.66 2.17 -24.73
N LYS A 204 5.96 1.45 -23.82
CA LYS A 204 6.53 0.81 -22.63
C LYS A 204 6.75 -0.70 -22.83
N GLU A 205 6.88 -1.13 -24.08
CA GLU A 205 7.20 -2.50 -24.49
C GLU A 205 6.20 -3.56 -24.01
N GLN A 206 4.93 -3.21 -23.81
CA GLN A 206 3.88 -4.22 -23.60
C GLN A 206 3.59 -4.93 -24.95
N PRO A 207 3.95 -6.23 -25.11
CA PRO A 207 3.71 -6.96 -26.36
C PRO A 207 2.24 -6.97 -26.83
N LEU A 208 1.29 -7.27 -25.95
CA LEU A 208 -0.15 -7.25 -26.24
C LEU A 208 -0.66 -5.84 -26.57
N GLY A 209 -0.04 -4.80 -25.99
CA GLY A 209 -0.34 -3.41 -26.33
C GLY A 209 0.04 -3.08 -27.77
N CYS A 210 1.24 -3.49 -28.20
CA CYS A 210 1.71 -3.33 -29.57
C CYS A 210 0.88 -4.14 -30.58
N LEU A 211 0.60 -5.41 -30.27
CA LEU A 211 -0.19 -6.27 -31.15
C LEU A 211 -1.59 -5.71 -31.38
N LEU A 212 -2.25 -5.21 -30.33
CA LEU A 212 -3.58 -4.65 -30.45
C LEU A 212 -3.55 -3.29 -31.17
N LEU A 213 -2.48 -2.49 -31.03
CA LEU A 213 -2.28 -1.27 -31.81
C LEU A 213 -2.16 -1.57 -33.31
N GLU A 214 -1.41 -2.60 -33.68
CA GLU A 214 -1.30 -3.05 -35.07
C GLU A 214 -2.65 -3.50 -35.64
N GLU A 215 -3.42 -4.27 -34.88
CA GLU A 215 -4.75 -4.71 -35.29
C GLU A 215 -5.68 -3.50 -35.51
N LEU A 216 -5.65 -2.52 -34.60
CA LEU A 216 -6.43 -1.28 -34.73
C LEU A 216 -6.07 -0.50 -36.00
N ASN A 217 -4.79 -0.50 -36.40
CA ASN A 217 -4.30 0.19 -37.59
C ASN A 217 -4.74 -0.46 -38.90
N ARG A 218 -5.19 -1.72 -38.86
CA ARG A 218 -5.67 -2.45 -40.04
C ARG A 218 -7.17 -2.26 -40.29
N GLN A 219 -7.91 -1.64 -39.37
CA GLN A 219 -9.37 -1.44 -39.43
C GLN A 219 -9.76 -0.06 -39.96
#